data_AF-A0A2N5K404-F1
#
_entry.id   AF-A0A2N5K404-F1
#
_cell.length_a   1.000
_cell.length_b   1.000
_cell.length_c   1.000
_cell.angle_alpha   90.00
_cell.angle_beta   90.00
_cell.angle_gamma   90.00
#
_symmetry.space_group_name_H-M   'P 1'
#
loop_
_entity.id
_entity.type
_entity.pdbx_description
1 polymer ?
#
loop_
_entity_poly.entity_id
_entity_poly.type
_entity_poly.pdbx_seq_one_letter_code
_entity_poly.pdbx_strand_id
1 'polypeptide(L)'
;MQRKMITNQPRWGIISGLGLRALLIALVMATIATGCGSNAPASSATSRIETATISTTPTARVEVEQQPVSGGPVLLRSGINVRKVTNVPGESIKLARNPVDGQVYMLNLKSGLYQVDLTTARLVKRAATNEIVGKATPSGMAFAPDGTLFIVANQKVGPNETQA
;
A
#
# COMPACT_ATOMS: atom_id res chain seq x y z
N MET A 1 -40.67 24.91 23.67
CA MET A 1 -40.85 25.92 22.58
C MET A 1 -39.49 26.54 22.28
N GLN A 2 -39.03 26.80 21.06
CA GLN A 2 -39.47 26.35 19.72
C GLN A 2 -38.22 25.81 18.96
N ARG A 3 -38.33 24.75 18.16
CA ARG A 3 -38.51 24.78 16.70
C ARG A 3 -37.66 25.83 15.92
N LYS A 4 -36.65 25.29 15.22
CA LYS A 4 -36.44 25.37 13.75
C LYS A 4 -35.14 26.05 13.26
N MET A 5 -34.53 25.38 12.29
CA MET A 5 -33.32 25.75 11.55
C MET A 5 -33.42 27.09 10.80
N ILE A 6 -32.27 27.73 10.56
CA ILE A 6 -32.00 28.42 9.30
C ILE A 6 -30.74 27.82 8.66
N THR A 7 -30.95 27.29 7.46
CA THR A 7 -29.96 26.67 6.59
C THR A 7 -29.14 27.75 5.87
N ASN A 8 -27.81 27.63 5.90
CA ASN A 8 -26.93 28.53 5.16
C ASN A 8 -26.40 27.80 3.90
N GLN A 9 -26.97 28.11 2.73
CA GLN A 9 -26.59 27.53 1.43
C GLN A 9 -25.94 28.60 0.54
N PRO A 10 -24.74 28.38 -0.01
CA PRO A 10 -24.11 29.32 -0.91
C PRO A 10 -24.84 29.35 -2.26
N ARG A 11 -25.22 30.55 -2.71
CA ARG A 11 -25.93 30.78 -3.98
C ARG A 11 -24.98 30.54 -5.16
N TRP A 12 -25.04 29.36 -5.79
CA TRP A 12 -24.45 29.15 -7.11
C TRP A 12 -25.44 29.63 -8.19
N GLY A 13 -24.98 30.57 -9.01
CA GLY A 13 -25.80 31.19 -10.05
C GLY A 13 -26.07 30.23 -11.20
N ILE A 14 -27.35 30.03 -11.53
CA ILE A 14 -27.76 29.38 -12.78
C ILE A 14 -27.92 30.48 -13.82
N ILE A 15 -27.06 30.50 -14.83
CA ILE A 15 -27.27 31.28 -16.06
C ILE A 15 -27.25 30.31 -17.24
N SER A 16 -28.47 29.97 -17.66
CA SER A 16 -28.90 29.55 -19.00
C SER A 16 -27.85 29.55 -20.12
N GLY A 17 -27.51 28.35 -20.60
CA GLY A 17 -26.93 28.09 -21.92
C GLY A 17 -27.85 27.17 -22.73
N LEU A 18 -28.93 27.73 -23.28
CA LEU A 18 -29.90 26.99 -24.11
C LEU A 18 -29.47 27.07 -25.58
N GLY A 19 -29.13 25.95 -26.22
CA GLY A 19 -28.92 25.94 -27.67
C GLY A 19 -28.21 24.71 -28.23
N LEU A 20 -28.86 24.08 -29.22
CA LEU A 20 -28.28 23.26 -30.31
C LEU A 20 -27.22 22.19 -29.92
N ARG A 21 -27.41 20.89 -30.19
CA ARG A 21 -28.12 20.28 -31.33
C ARG A 21 -28.70 18.90 -30.96
N ALA A 22 -29.88 18.61 -31.47
CA ALA A 22 -30.34 17.24 -31.65
C ALA A 22 -30.00 16.75 -33.07
N LEU A 23 -30.10 15.42 -33.25
CA LEU A 23 -30.26 14.70 -34.53
C LEU A 23 -29.01 14.43 -35.41
N LEU A 24 -28.61 13.15 -35.44
CA LEU A 24 -28.16 12.30 -36.58
C LEU A 24 -27.55 11.02 -35.96
N ILE A 25 -28.29 9.92 -35.79
CA ILE A 25 -28.72 8.91 -36.79
C ILE A 25 -27.54 8.04 -37.31
N ALA A 26 -27.46 6.82 -36.74
CA ALA A 26 -27.22 5.48 -37.33
C ALA A 26 -26.08 5.19 -38.36
N LEU A 27 -25.77 3.88 -38.47
CA LEU A 27 -24.80 3.23 -39.39
C LEU A 27 -23.31 3.49 -39.03
N VAL A 28 -22.35 2.54 -39.15
CA VAL A 28 -22.20 1.44 -40.12
C VAL A 28 -21.63 0.13 -39.52
N MET A 29 -22.20 -0.98 -40.01
CA MET A 29 -21.70 -2.36 -40.19
C MET A 29 -20.27 -2.78 -39.74
N ALA A 30 -20.27 -3.88 -38.98
CA ALA A 30 -19.46 -5.10 -39.10
C ALA A 30 -18.18 -5.14 -39.98
N THR A 31 -17.10 -5.61 -39.36
CA THR A 31 -16.06 -6.44 -40.02
C THR A 31 -15.70 -7.65 -39.16
N ILE A 32 -16.16 -8.84 -39.56
CA ILE A 32 -15.66 -10.11 -39.04
C ILE A 32 -14.41 -10.47 -39.86
N ALA A 33 -13.23 -10.37 -39.27
CA ALA A 33 -11.98 -10.76 -39.92
C ALA A 33 -11.65 -12.24 -39.62
N THR A 34 -12.02 -13.11 -40.55
CA THR A 34 -11.74 -14.56 -40.48
C THR A 34 -10.24 -14.82 -40.66
N GLY A 35 -9.51 -15.02 -39.55
CA GLY A 35 -8.10 -15.38 -39.54
C GLY A 35 -7.86 -16.89 -39.49
N CYS A 36 -8.13 -17.61 -40.58
CA CYS A 36 -7.73 -19.01 -40.70
C CYS A 36 -6.27 -19.14 -41.15
N GLY A 37 -5.50 -20.01 -40.48
CA GLY A 37 -4.28 -20.59 -41.05
C GLY A 37 -2.98 -20.24 -40.34
N SER A 38 -2.50 -21.17 -39.50
CA SER A 38 -1.09 -21.56 -39.39
C SER A 38 -0.97 -22.81 -38.54
N ASN A 39 -1.00 -23.99 -39.18
CA ASN A 39 -0.62 -25.24 -38.51
C ASN A 39 0.89 -25.24 -38.32
N ALA A 40 1.36 -24.77 -37.16
CA ALA A 40 2.75 -24.98 -36.76
C ALA A 40 2.98 -26.49 -36.52
N PRO A 41 4.06 -27.09 -37.06
CA PRO A 41 4.40 -28.46 -36.74
C PRO A 41 4.74 -28.56 -35.24
N ALA A 42 4.15 -29.53 -34.55
CA ALA A 42 4.46 -29.81 -33.15
C ALA A 42 5.93 -30.24 -33.04
N SER A 43 6.78 -29.35 -32.53
CA SER A 43 8.17 -29.65 -32.23
C SER A 43 8.22 -30.58 -31.01
N SER A 44 8.37 -31.88 -31.26
CA SER A 44 8.60 -32.91 -30.24
C SER A 44 9.99 -32.73 -29.63
N ALA A 45 10.12 -31.74 -28.75
CA ALA A 45 11.30 -31.55 -27.92
C ALA A 45 11.36 -32.67 -26.88
N THR A 46 12.14 -33.71 -27.17
CA THR A 46 12.50 -34.76 -26.20
C THR A 46 13.17 -34.11 -25.00
N SER A 47 12.44 -34.00 -23.89
CA SER A 47 12.98 -33.47 -22.64
C SER A 47 14.00 -34.45 -22.07
N ARG A 48 15.29 -34.18 -22.33
CA ARG A 48 16.40 -34.90 -21.71
C ARG A 48 16.49 -34.43 -20.26
N ILE A 49 16.12 -35.30 -19.32
CA ILE A 49 16.35 -35.05 -17.90
C ILE A 49 17.87 -35.10 -17.67
N GLU A 50 18.49 -33.94 -17.59
CA GLU A 50 19.86 -33.80 -17.15
C GLU A 50 19.90 -33.96 -15.62
N THR A 51 20.53 -35.04 -15.15
CA THR A 51 20.68 -35.30 -13.71
C THR A 51 21.59 -34.25 -13.10
N ALA A 52 21.00 -33.21 -12.52
CA ALA A 52 21.74 -32.19 -11.81
C ALA A 52 22.51 -32.81 -10.63
N THR A 53 23.83 -32.86 -10.74
CA THR A 53 24.73 -33.26 -9.65
C THR A 53 24.71 -32.21 -8.56
N ILE A 54 23.87 -32.42 -7.55
CA ILE A 54 23.80 -31.57 -6.36
C ILE A 54 25.14 -31.69 -5.61
N SER A 55 25.91 -30.61 -5.56
CA SER A 55 27.10 -30.54 -4.70
C SER A 55 26.64 -30.52 -3.24
N THR A 56 26.90 -31.60 -2.51
CA THR A 56 26.50 -31.77 -1.10
C THR A 56 27.48 -31.18 -0.11
N THR A 57 28.65 -30.71 -0.57
CA THR A 57 29.63 -30.01 0.27
C THR A 57 29.06 -28.63 0.65
N PRO A 58 28.75 -28.36 1.93
CA PRO A 58 28.31 -27.04 2.33
C PRO A 58 29.49 -26.08 2.15
N THR A 59 29.37 -25.11 1.24
CA THR A 59 30.35 -24.02 1.15
C THR A 59 30.42 -23.35 2.52
N ALA A 60 31.58 -23.43 3.17
CA ALA A 60 31.78 -22.85 4.49
C ALA A 60 31.38 -21.37 4.44
N ARG A 61 30.33 -21.02 5.17
CA ARG A 61 29.80 -19.66 5.20
C ARG A 61 30.86 -18.77 5.82
N VAL A 62 31.46 -17.89 5.02
CA VAL A 62 32.38 -16.88 5.52
C VAL A 62 31.62 -16.03 6.54
N GLU A 63 32.05 -16.12 7.80
CA GLU A 63 31.54 -15.34 8.90
C GLU A 63 32.07 -13.91 8.73
N VAL A 64 31.17 -13.01 8.33
CA VAL A 64 31.46 -11.59 8.16
C VAL A 64 30.72 -10.86 9.27
N GLU A 65 31.38 -10.71 10.42
CA GLU A 65 30.89 -9.89 11.53
C GLU A 65 31.14 -8.41 11.24
N GLN A 66 30.08 -7.66 10.94
CA GLN A 66 30.18 -6.22 10.68
C GLN A 66 29.03 -5.48 11.38
N GLN A 67 29.33 -4.38 12.06
CA GLN A 67 28.34 -3.57 12.77
C GLN A 67 28.27 -2.15 12.14
N PRO A 68 27.56 -1.98 10.99
CA PRO A 68 27.57 -0.72 10.23
C PRO A 68 26.83 0.44 10.91
N VAL A 69 26.11 0.17 12.00
CA VAL A 69 25.45 1.17 12.84
C VAL A 69 26.02 1.01 14.25
N SER A 70 26.63 2.07 14.80
CA SER A 70 27.18 2.05 16.17
C SER A 70 26.08 1.71 17.19
N GLY A 71 26.32 0.70 18.02
CA GLY A 71 25.33 0.14 18.96
C GLY A 71 24.16 -0.61 18.30
N GLY A 72 24.21 -0.82 16.98
CA GLY A 72 23.20 -1.55 16.20
C GLY A 72 23.48 -3.06 16.08
N PRO A 73 22.78 -3.77 15.18
CA PRO A 73 22.97 -5.21 15.01
C PRO A 73 24.30 -5.55 14.34
N VAL A 74 24.89 -6.68 14.75
CA VAL A 74 25.99 -7.32 14.01
C VAL A 74 25.39 -8.07 12.83
N LEU A 75 25.85 -7.73 11.63
CA LEU A 75 25.58 -8.49 10.42
C LEU A 75 26.44 -9.75 10.42
N LEU A 76 25.87 -10.84 9.90
CA LEU A 76 26.55 -12.14 9.76
C LEU A 76 26.64 -12.58 8.29
N ARG A 77 26.38 -11.67 7.34
CA ARG A 77 26.40 -11.91 5.89
C ARG A 77 26.81 -10.62 5.16
N SER A 78 27.82 -10.70 4.31
CA SER A 78 28.32 -9.59 3.48
C SER A 78 27.31 -9.07 2.44
N GLY A 79 26.32 -9.87 2.04
CA GLY A 79 25.27 -9.46 1.09
C GLY A 79 24.17 -8.57 1.68
N ILE A 80 24.26 -8.19 2.96
CA ILE A 80 23.26 -7.36 3.65
C ILE A 80 23.92 -6.01 3.99
N ASN A 81 23.20 -4.91 3.75
CA ASN A 81 23.59 -3.58 4.19
C ASN A 81 22.52 -3.04 5.14
N VAL A 82 22.94 -2.47 6.27
CA VAL A 82 22.05 -1.85 7.26
C VAL A 82 22.50 -0.42 7.52
N ARG A 83 21.55 0.52 7.47
CA ARG A 83 21.73 1.91 7.87
C ARG A 83 20.67 2.31 8.89
N LYS A 84 21.00 3.22 9.80
CA LYS A 84 19.98 3.90 10.59
C LYS A 84 19.19 4.84 9.68
N VAL A 85 17.85 4.73 9.71
CA VAL A 85 16.97 5.69 9.03
C VAL A 85 16.52 6.73 10.04
N THR A 86 15.65 6.39 10.98
CA THR A 86 15.12 7.34 11.96
C THR A 86 14.88 6.68 13.31
N ASN A 87 14.64 7.46 14.36
CA ASN A 87 14.21 6.92 15.65
C ASN A 87 12.70 6.67 15.61
N VAL A 88 12.26 5.48 16.02
CA VAL A 88 10.84 5.13 16.11
C VAL A 88 10.28 5.67 17.44
N PRO A 89 9.22 6.50 17.43
CA PRO A 89 8.53 6.93 18.65
C PRO A 89 7.92 5.73 19.37
N GLY A 90 7.87 5.79 20.71
CA GLY A 90 7.13 4.82 21.51
C GLY A 90 5.67 4.70 21.06
N GLU A 91 5.08 3.53 21.24
CA GLU A 91 3.69 3.22 20.84
C GLU A 91 3.44 3.18 19.33
N SER A 92 4.51 3.11 18.52
CA SER A 92 4.44 2.75 17.11
C SER A 92 4.24 1.23 16.97
N ILE A 93 3.13 0.80 16.33
CA ILE A 93 2.67 -0.60 16.32
C ILE A 93 2.74 -1.29 14.96
N LYS A 94 2.78 -0.55 13.86
CA LYS A 94 2.79 -1.13 12.50
C LYS A 94 3.61 -0.30 11.54
N LEU A 95 4.38 -0.98 10.69
CA LEU A 95 4.94 -0.43 9.45
C LEU A 95 4.25 -1.10 8.26
N ALA A 96 3.96 -0.33 7.22
CA ALA A 96 3.48 -0.84 5.93
C ALA A 96 4.07 -0.01 4.78
N ARG A 97 4.35 -0.66 3.65
CA ARG A 97 4.78 0.02 2.42
C ARG A 97 3.58 0.16 1.49
N ASN A 98 3.33 1.36 0.99
CA ASN A 98 2.33 1.57 -0.07
C ASN A 98 2.91 0.99 -1.39
N PRO A 99 2.19 0.08 -2.09
CA PRO A 99 2.67 -0.52 -3.33
C PRO A 99 2.74 0.47 -4.50
N VAL A 100 1.98 1.57 -4.48
CA VAL A 100 1.87 2.51 -5.62
C VAL A 100 3.02 3.50 -5.68
N ASP A 101 3.38 4.12 -4.55
CA ASP A 101 4.47 5.11 -4.45
C ASP A 101 5.77 4.55 -3.82
N GLY A 102 5.71 3.32 -3.30
CA GLY A 102 6.82 2.67 -2.62
C GLY A 102 7.18 3.25 -1.25
N GLN A 103 6.40 4.19 -0.71
CA GLN A 103 6.68 4.89 0.55
C GLN A 103 6.31 4.04 1.76
N VAL A 104 7.03 4.24 2.87
CA VAL A 104 6.80 3.51 4.12
C VAL A 104 5.99 4.38 5.08
N TYR A 105 4.94 3.81 5.65
CA TYR A 105 4.06 4.44 6.64
C TYR A 105 4.16 3.70 7.98
N MET A 106 3.98 4.45 9.06
CA MET A 106 4.06 4.00 10.44
C MET A 106 2.83 4.44 11.22
N LEU A 107 2.15 3.48 11.83
CA LEU A 107 0.99 3.71 12.68
C LEU A 107 1.41 3.77 14.15
N ASN A 108 1.07 4.87 14.81
CA ASN A 108 1.27 5.07 16.24
C ASN A 108 -0.06 5.16 16.98
N LEU A 109 -0.18 4.48 18.13
CA LEU A 109 -1.40 4.43 18.92
C LEU A 109 -1.91 5.81 19.33
N LYS A 110 -1.03 6.68 19.84
CA LYS A 110 -1.41 7.99 20.41
C LYS A 110 -1.30 9.13 19.41
N SER A 111 -0.28 9.13 18.56
CA SER A 111 0.03 10.30 17.73
C SER A 111 -0.43 10.20 16.27
N GLY A 112 -0.83 9.01 15.81
CA GLY A 112 -1.48 8.79 14.52
C GLY A 112 -0.59 8.20 13.44
N LEU A 113 -0.82 8.59 12.19
CA LEU A 113 -0.12 8.07 11.01
C LEU A 113 1.05 8.97 10.63
N TYR A 114 2.22 8.35 10.42
CA TYR A 114 3.41 9.00 9.87
C TYR A 114 3.81 8.36 8.55
N GLN A 115 4.36 9.15 7.65
CA GLN A 115 5.19 8.66 6.54
C GLN A 115 6.66 8.75 6.95
N VAL A 116 7.44 7.73 6.62
CA VAL A 116 8.89 7.72 6.75
C VAL A 116 9.50 8.27 5.46
N ASP A 117 10.14 9.43 5.54
CA ASP A 117 10.98 9.95 4.47
C ASP A 117 12.33 9.21 4.51
N LEU A 118 12.52 8.29 3.56
CA LEU A 118 13.74 7.47 3.44
C LEU A 118 14.96 8.26 2.95
N THR A 119 14.74 9.44 2.35
CA THR A 119 15.76 10.33 1.80
C THR A 119 16.29 11.26 2.89
N THR A 120 15.39 11.97 3.59
CA THR A 120 15.79 12.90 4.67
C THR A 120 15.89 12.25 6.06
N ALA A 121 15.55 10.96 6.18
CA ALA A 121 15.58 10.21 7.44
C ALA A 121 14.60 10.75 8.52
N ARG A 122 13.49 11.34 8.09
CA ARG A 122 12.51 12.02 8.96
C ARG A 122 11.14 11.33 8.96
N LEU A 123 10.37 11.60 10.02
CA LEU A 123 8.97 11.22 10.12
C LEU A 123 8.09 12.44 9.80
N VAL A 124 7.25 12.31 8.78
CA VAL A 124 6.27 13.32 8.37
C VAL A 124 4.90 12.87 8.86
N LYS A 125 4.29 13.60 9.80
CA LYS A 125 2.94 13.28 10.26
C LYS A 125 1.93 13.49 9.12
N ARG A 126 1.05 12.52 8.91
CA ARG A 126 0.02 12.53 7.85
C ARG A 126 -1.40 12.64 8.38
N ALA A 127 -1.69 12.06 9.54
CA ALA A 127 -2.95 12.24 10.26
C ALA A 127 -2.76 12.00 11.76
N ALA A 128 -3.60 12.59 12.61
CA ALA A 128 -3.71 12.29 14.04
C ALA A 128 -4.62 11.08 14.28
N THR A 129 -4.44 10.34 15.39
CA THR A 129 -5.26 9.14 15.68
C THR A 129 -6.76 9.40 15.61
N ASN A 130 -7.23 10.54 16.13
CA ASN A 130 -8.64 10.91 16.13
C ASN A 130 -9.22 11.24 14.74
N GLU A 131 -8.38 11.63 13.78
CA GLU A 131 -8.78 11.86 12.38
C GLU A 131 -8.97 10.53 11.63
N ILE A 132 -8.26 9.48 12.06
CA ILE A 132 -8.25 8.16 11.41
C ILE A 132 -9.31 7.24 12.01
N VAL A 133 -9.41 7.20 13.34
CA VAL A 133 -10.21 6.20 14.09
C VAL A 133 -11.07 6.80 15.21
N GLY A 134 -11.19 8.13 15.27
CA GLY A 134 -12.04 8.82 16.25
C GLY A 134 -11.62 8.59 17.70
N LYS A 135 -12.43 7.84 18.46
CA LYS A 135 -12.17 7.47 19.87
C LYS A 135 -11.67 6.03 20.03
N ALA A 136 -11.53 5.27 18.94
CA ALA A 136 -11.02 3.91 18.99
C ALA A 136 -9.49 3.89 19.08
N THR A 137 -8.93 2.76 19.50
CA THR A 137 -7.48 2.54 19.55
C THR A 137 -7.05 1.75 18.31
N PRO A 138 -6.18 2.27 17.43
CA PRO A 138 -5.82 1.56 16.21
C PRO A 138 -5.02 0.29 16.56
N SER A 139 -5.28 -0.80 15.83
CA SER A 139 -4.69 -2.13 16.10
C SER A 139 -3.99 -2.74 14.88
N GLY A 140 -4.37 -2.34 13.67
CA GLY A 140 -3.78 -2.86 12.43
C GLY A 140 -3.82 -1.86 11.27
N MET A 141 -2.95 -2.07 10.29
CA MET A 141 -2.86 -1.26 9.07
C MET A 141 -2.32 -2.09 7.90
N ALA A 142 -2.89 -1.91 6.71
CA ALA A 142 -2.44 -2.50 5.45
C ALA A 142 -2.80 -1.61 4.25
N PHE A 143 -2.00 -1.67 3.18
CA PHE A 143 -2.35 -1.08 1.89
C PHE A 143 -2.90 -2.15 0.94
N ALA A 144 -3.94 -1.81 0.20
CA ALA A 144 -4.39 -2.58 -0.96
C ALA A 144 -3.52 -2.28 -2.20
N PRO A 145 -3.60 -3.10 -3.28
CA PRO A 145 -2.76 -2.92 -4.48
C PRO A 145 -2.95 -1.57 -5.21
N ASP A 146 -4.09 -0.93 -5.02
CA ASP A 146 -4.43 0.40 -5.54
C ASP A 146 -3.87 1.57 -4.69
N GLY A 147 -3.22 1.27 -3.57
CA GLY A 147 -2.72 2.25 -2.61
C GLY A 147 -3.75 2.72 -1.58
N THR A 148 -4.95 2.14 -1.54
CA THR A 148 -5.94 2.44 -0.49
C THR A 148 -5.46 1.92 0.86
N LEU A 149 -5.47 2.79 1.88
CA LEU A 149 -5.02 2.47 3.23
C LEU A 149 -6.19 1.99 4.10
N PHE A 150 -6.12 0.73 4.55
CA PHE A 150 -7.04 0.16 5.52
C PHE A 150 -6.43 0.17 6.91
N ILE A 151 -7.19 0.63 7.90
CA ILE A 151 -6.81 0.66 9.32
C ILE A 151 -7.96 0.04 10.13
N VAL A 152 -7.60 -0.87 11.04
CA VAL A 152 -8.53 -1.51 11.99
C VAL A 152 -8.29 -0.91 13.37
N ALA A 153 -9.35 -0.71 14.15
CA ALA A 153 -9.26 -0.07 15.46
C ALA A 153 -10.28 -0.64 16.45
N ASN A 154 -9.81 -0.90 17.67
CA ASN A 154 -10.63 -1.46 18.72
C ASN A 154 -11.31 -0.30 19.48
N GLN A 155 -12.63 -0.20 19.40
CA GLN A 155 -13.44 0.74 20.17
C GLN A 155 -13.95 0.06 21.45
N LYS A 156 -13.68 0.66 22.61
CA LYS A 156 -14.28 0.22 23.88
C LYS A 156 -15.77 0.54 23.91
N VAL A 157 -16.61 -0.48 24.14
CA VAL A 157 -18.08 -0.36 24.18
C VAL A 157 -18.67 -0.73 25.55
N GLY A 158 -17.97 -1.55 26.33
CA GLY A 158 -18.32 -1.89 27.71
C GLY A 158 -17.08 -1.90 28.61
N PRO A 159 -17.20 -2.22 29.92
CA PRO A 159 -16.07 -2.24 30.83
C PRO A 159 -14.97 -3.21 30.38
N ASN A 160 -15.37 -4.38 29.86
CA ASN A 160 -14.52 -5.48 29.41
C ASN A 160 -14.75 -5.84 27.92
N GLU A 161 -15.39 -4.97 27.15
CA GLU A 161 -15.87 -5.25 25.78
C GLU A 161 -15.34 -4.24 24.77
N THR A 162 -14.91 -4.76 23.61
CA THR A 162 -14.43 -3.97 22.47
C THR A 162 -15.02 -4.49 21.16
N GLN A 163 -15.37 -3.57 20.25
CA GLN A 163 -15.69 -3.87 18.85
C GLN A 163 -14.53 -3.41 17.93
N ALA A 164 -14.46 -3.95 16.72
CA ALA A 164 -13.45 -3.63 15.71
C ALA A 164 -14.09 -3.51 14.32
#